data_AF-A0A9X0KTL4-F1
#
_entry.id   AF-A0A9X0KTL4-F1
#
_cell.length_a   1.000
_cell.length_b   1.000
_cell.length_c   1.000
_cell.angle_alpha   90.00
_cell.angle_beta   90.00
_cell.angle_gamma   90.00
#
_symmetry.space_group_name_H-M   'P 1'
#
loop_
_entity.id
_entity.type
_entity.pdbx_description
1 polymer ?
#
loop_
_entity_poly.entity_id
_entity_poly.type
_entity_poly.pdbx_seq_one_letter_code
_entity_poly.pdbx_strand_id
1 'polypeptide(L)'
;MLTAQELPEHELSCACGCRKHVISEETSEQLDIVPMQIRVIKHIRKVYGCPGCETAPVTADKPAQLIEKSMASPSVLAMLLTTKYVDDLPLNRFETVLSRHGIEIPRQTLARRVIQVQRALTAALEFDALSIIRKPVYPLR
;
A
#
# COMPACT_ATOMS: atom_id res chain seq x y z
N MET A 1 -10.01 2.41 -17.31
CA MET A 1 -10.37 3.34 -18.41
C MET A 1 -11.16 2.53 -19.40
N LEU A 2 -12.37 2.96 -19.74
CA LEU A 2 -13.17 2.31 -20.80
C LEU A 2 -13.15 3.24 -22.00
N THR A 3 -12.74 2.70 -23.13
CA THR A 3 -12.80 3.36 -24.44
C THR A 3 -13.68 2.50 -25.33
N ALA A 4 -14.77 3.10 -25.81
CA ALA A 4 -15.64 2.48 -26.80
C ALA A 4 -15.30 3.05 -28.18
N GLN A 5 -15.10 2.18 -29.16
CA GLN A 5 -14.96 2.56 -30.55
C GLN A 5 -16.32 2.43 -31.25
N GLU A 6 -16.77 3.51 -31.89
CA GLU A 6 -17.95 3.52 -32.75
C GLU A 6 -17.55 3.54 -34.23
N LEU A 7 -18.44 3.04 -35.09
CA LEU A 7 -18.29 3.21 -36.53
C LEU A 7 -18.40 4.70 -36.90
N PRO A 8 -17.60 5.18 -37.87
CA PRO A 8 -17.74 6.56 -38.35
C PRO A 8 -19.10 6.76 -39.05
N GLU A 9 -19.63 7.99 -39.03
CA GLU A 9 -21.02 8.28 -39.47
C GLU A 9 -21.36 7.78 -40.89
N HIS A 10 -20.41 7.85 -41.81
CA HIS A 10 -20.60 7.44 -43.20
C HIS A 10 -20.76 5.92 -43.36
N GLU A 11 -20.31 5.12 -42.39
CA GLU A 11 -20.44 3.66 -42.38
C GLU A 11 -21.71 3.16 -41.66
N LEU A 12 -22.42 4.06 -40.97
CA LEU A 12 -23.69 3.76 -40.30
C LEU A 12 -24.86 3.61 -41.29
N SER A 13 -24.66 3.93 -42.56
CA SER A 13 -25.69 3.77 -43.60
C SER A 13 -25.55 2.41 -44.29
N CYS A 14 -26.64 1.66 -44.38
CA CYS A 14 -26.70 0.41 -45.12
C CYS A 14 -26.99 0.66 -46.61
N ALA A 15 -26.60 -0.26 -47.49
CA ALA A 15 -26.91 -0.21 -48.92
C ALA A 15 -28.43 -0.18 -49.22
N CYS A 16 -29.28 -0.66 -48.30
CA CYS A 16 -30.73 -0.58 -48.42
C CYS A 16 -31.33 0.77 -47.99
N GLY A 17 -30.51 1.74 -47.55
CA GLY A 17 -30.95 3.07 -47.10
C GLY A 17 -31.31 3.16 -45.60
N CYS A 18 -31.32 2.04 -44.87
CA CYS A 18 -31.55 2.03 -43.42
C CYS A 18 -30.28 2.36 -42.62
N ARG A 19 -30.44 2.95 -41.44
CA ARG A 19 -29.34 3.18 -40.48
C ARG A 19 -29.02 1.89 -39.70
N LYS A 20 -27.75 1.51 -39.62
CA LYS A 20 -27.25 0.41 -38.79
C LYS A 20 -27.48 0.75 -37.31
N HIS A 21 -27.84 -0.26 -36.52
CA HIS A 21 -27.92 -0.17 -35.07
C HIS A 21 -26.95 -1.18 -34.45
N VAL A 22 -26.54 -0.95 -33.19
CA VAL A 22 -25.66 -1.85 -32.47
C VAL A 22 -26.42 -3.14 -32.15
N ILE A 23 -25.83 -4.29 -32.48
CA ILE A 23 -26.42 -5.62 -32.28
C ILE A 23 -25.78 -6.33 -31.08
N SER A 24 -24.47 -6.16 -30.93
CA SER A 24 -23.68 -6.71 -29.83
C SER A 24 -22.43 -5.88 -29.64
N GLU A 25 -21.82 -5.98 -28.46
CA GLU A 25 -20.54 -5.37 -28.15
C GLU A 25 -19.50 -6.47 -27.94
N GLU A 26 -18.30 -6.26 -28.47
CA GLU A 26 -17.14 -7.11 -28.21
C GLU A 26 -16.23 -6.39 -27.22
N THR A 27 -15.92 -7.04 -26.10
CA THR A 27 -15.04 -6.46 -25.07
C THR A 27 -13.65 -7.07 -25.17
N SER A 28 -12.63 -6.22 -25.25
CA SER A 28 -11.22 -6.62 -25.09
C SER A 28 -10.61 -5.93 -23.89
N GLU A 29 -9.88 -6.68 -23.07
CA GLU A 29 -9.16 -6.14 -21.93
C GLU A 29 -7.66 -6.01 -22.25
N GLN A 30 -7.06 -4.91 -21.80
CA GLN A 30 -5.62 -4.69 -21.87
C GLN A 30 -5.09 -4.35 -20.48
N LEU A 31 -3.97 -4.97 -20.11
CA LEU A 31 -3.26 -4.65 -18.88
C LEU A 31 -2.39 -3.41 -19.10
N ASP A 32 -2.58 -2.42 -18.25
CA ASP A 32 -1.70 -1.26 -18.12
C ASP A 32 -0.90 -1.38 -16.82
N ILE A 33 0.38 -0.99 -16.85
CA ILE A 33 1.27 -1.08 -15.69
C ILE A 33 1.54 0.33 -15.18
N VAL A 34 1.03 0.62 -13.99
CA VAL A 34 1.48 1.77 -13.19
C VAL A 34 2.62 1.29 -12.29
N PRO A 35 3.88 1.75 -12.50
CA PRO A 35 5.00 1.33 -11.68
C PRO A 35 4.86 1.75 -10.21
N MET A 36 5.75 1.24 -9.36
CA MET A 36 5.78 1.57 -7.93
C MET A 36 5.88 3.09 -7.71
N GLN A 37 4.95 3.62 -6.92
CA GLN A 37 4.93 5.02 -6.49
C GLN A 37 5.28 5.11 -4.99
N ILE A 38 6.32 5.88 -4.66
CA ILE A 38 6.76 6.09 -3.28
C ILE A 38 6.55 7.56 -2.91
N ARG A 39 5.91 7.80 -1.77
CA ARG A 39 5.61 9.15 -1.27
C ARG A 39 6.07 9.33 0.16
N VAL A 40 6.49 10.55 0.48
CA VAL A 40 6.82 10.94 1.86
C VAL A 40 5.55 11.41 2.56
N ILE A 41 5.22 10.78 3.68
CA ILE A 41 4.14 11.22 4.57
C ILE A 41 4.78 12.01 5.71
N LYS A 42 4.52 13.32 5.75
CA LYS A 42 5.09 14.21 6.77
C LYS A 42 4.06 14.44 7.89
N HIS A 43 4.40 14.02 9.10
CA HIS A 43 3.63 14.31 10.30
C HIS A 43 4.27 15.46 11.08
N ILE A 44 3.51 16.54 11.30
CA ILE A 44 3.96 17.71 12.07
C ILE A 44 3.27 17.67 13.43
N ARG A 45 4.08 17.71 14.51
CA ARG A 45 3.60 17.80 15.88
C ARG A 45 3.84 19.21 16.38
N LYS A 46 2.79 19.86 16.86
CA LYS A 46 2.91 21.18 17.49
C LYS A 46 3.35 21.01 18.94
N VAL A 47 4.26 21.87 19.38
CA VAL A 47 4.71 21.99 20.76
C VAL A 47 4.13 23.30 21.30
N TYR A 48 3.50 23.24 22.47
CA TYR A 48 2.84 24.37 23.09
C TYR A 48 3.55 24.72 24.39
N GLY A 49 3.84 26.00 24.58
CA GLY A 49 4.36 26.55 25.82
C GLY A 49 3.48 27.70 26.29
N CYS A 50 3.39 27.88 27.60
CA CYS A 50 2.71 29.00 28.24
C CYS A 50 3.75 30.10 28.53
N PRO A 51 3.61 31.32 27.98
CA PRO A 51 4.60 32.37 28.17
C PRO A 51 4.63 32.95 29.59
N GLY A 52 3.57 32.76 30.38
CA GLY A 52 3.43 33.38 31.71
C GLY A 52 3.67 32.44 32.90
N CYS A 53 3.79 31.13 32.69
CA CYS A 53 3.74 30.16 33.79
C CYS A 53 4.94 29.20 33.87
N GLU A 54 6.02 29.45 33.10
CA GLU A 54 7.29 28.68 33.06
C GLU A 54 7.15 27.15 33.05
N THR A 55 5.97 26.64 32.69
CA THR A 55 5.66 25.21 32.74
C THR A 55 6.29 24.50 31.56
N ALA A 56 6.68 23.24 31.75
CA ALA A 56 7.29 22.43 30.68
C ALA A 56 6.39 22.41 29.42
N PRO A 57 6.96 22.60 28.22
CA PRO A 57 6.19 22.57 26.99
C PRO A 57 5.50 21.22 26.75
N VAL A 58 4.25 21.26 26.29
CA VAL A 58 3.45 20.07 25.97
C VAL A 58 3.49 19.84 24.46
N THR A 59 3.86 18.63 24.04
CA THR A 59 3.88 18.26 22.61
C THR A 59 2.65 17.47 22.26
N ALA A 60 1.94 17.84 21.19
CA ALA A 60 0.80 17.10 20.68
C ALA A 60 1.17 15.62 20.42
N ASP A 61 0.23 14.71 20.67
CA ASP A 61 0.48 13.28 20.54
C ASP A 61 0.86 12.90 19.10
N LYS A 62 1.63 11.81 18.99
CA LYS A 62 1.99 11.23 17.70
C LYS A 62 1.02 10.08 17.38
N PRO A 63 0.71 9.85 16.09
CA PRO A 63 0.00 8.62 15.71
C PRO A 63 0.85 7.40 16.10
N ALA A 64 0.18 6.33 16.52
CA ALA A 64 0.83 5.07 16.82
C ALA A 64 1.53 4.53 15.55
N GLN A 65 2.76 4.05 15.71
CA GLN A 65 3.53 3.43 14.64
C GLN A 65 3.99 2.05 15.07
N LEU A 66 3.93 1.09 14.13
CA LEU A 66 4.38 -0.27 14.38
C LEU A 66 5.86 -0.33 14.79
N ILE A 67 6.69 0.49 14.14
CA ILE A 67 8.09 0.67 14.49
C ILE A 67 8.33 2.13 14.82
N GLU A 68 8.65 2.38 16.08
CA GLU A 68 8.92 3.72 16.58
C GLU A 68 10.09 4.40 15.87
N LYS A 69 9.90 5.68 15.53
CA LYS A 69 10.90 6.53 14.82
C LYS A 69 11.32 5.97 13.45
N SER A 70 10.54 5.08 12.84
CA SER A 70 10.81 4.55 11.51
C SER A 70 10.31 5.52 10.42
N MET A 71 11.07 5.65 9.34
CA MET A 71 10.58 6.30 8.12
C MET A 71 9.62 5.42 7.30
N ALA A 72 9.58 4.11 7.57
CA ALA A 72 8.67 3.21 6.86
C ALA A 72 7.26 3.30 7.44
N SER A 73 6.31 3.67 6.58
CA SER A 73 4.89 3.52 6.86
C SER A 73 4.50 2.03 6.93
N PRO A 74 3.33 1.69 7.48
CA PRO A 74 2.81 0.32 7.44
C PRO A 74 2.79 -0.28 6.03
N SER A 75 2.42 0.51 5.00
CA SER A 75 2.43 0.05 3.60
C SER A 75 3.84 -0.27 3.08
N VAL A 76 4.85 0.52 3.47
CA VAL A 76 6.26 0.23 3.11
C VAL A 76 6.74 -1.05 3.79
N LEU A 77 6.35 -1.27 5.05
CA LEU A 77 6.69 -2.50 5.78
C LEU A 77 5.99 -3.72 5.18
N ALA A 78 4.72 -3.60 4.81
CA ALA A 78 3.97 -4.65 4.12
C ALA A 78 4.64 -5.01 2.79
N MET A 79 4.93 -4.03 1.94
CA MET A 79 5.65 -4.23 0.69
C MET A 79 7.00 -4.93 0.92
N LEU A 80 7.79 -4.46 1.89
CA LEU A 80 9.09 -5.07 2.22
C LEU A 80 8.94 -6.56 2.57
N LEU A 81 7.94 -6.92 3.38
CA LEU A 81 7.71 -8.32 3.75
C LEU A 81 7.20 -9.16 2.59
N THR A 82 6.22 -8.66 1.83
CA THR A 82 5.71 -9.34 0.63
C THR A 82 6.85 -9.57 -0.36
N THR A 83 7.60 -8.55 -0.69
CA THR A 83 8.73 -8.67 -1.62
C THR A 83 9.83 -9.60 -1.10
N LYS A 84 10.09 -9.64 0.21
CA LYS A 84 11.11 -10.52 0.78
C LYS A 84 10.69 -11.99 0.84
N TYR A 85 9.43 -12.27 1.18
CA TYR A 85 8.97 -13.61 1.58
C TYR A 85 7.96 -14.23 0.61
N VAL A 86 7.22 -13.43 -0.14
CA VAL A 86 6.26 -13.90 -1.16
C VAL A 86 6.91 -13.87 -2.53
N ASP A 87 7.59 -12.77 -2.88
CA ASP A 87 8.23 -12.60 -4.19
C ASP A 87 9.68 -13.12 -4.21
N ASP A 88 10.16 -13.66 -3.10
CA ASP A 88 11.53 -14.17 -2.90
C ASP A 88 12.65 -13.19 -3.33
N LEU A 89 12.39 -11.88 -3.25
CA LEU A 89 13.38 -10.88 -3.63
C LEU A 89 14.38 -10.67 -2.49
N PRO A 90 15.69 -10.89 -2.73
CA PRO A 90 16.71 -10.59 -1.74
C PRO A 90 16.73 -9.10 -1.38
N LEU A 91 17.06 -8.77 -0.12
CA LEU A 91 17.00 -7.38 0.38
C LEU A 91 17.95 -6.41 -0.34
N ASN A 92 19.11 -6.88 -0.81
CA ASN A 92 20.00 -6.06 -1.66
C ASN A 92 19.36 -5.73 -3.02
N ARG A 93 18.55 -6.63 -3.57
CA ARG A 93 17.81 -6.34 -4.81
C ARG A 93 16.67 -5.37 -4.55
N PHE A 94 15.96 -5.50 -3.43
CA PHE A 94 14.93 -4.53 -3.07
C PHE A 94 15.52 -3.14 -2.79
N GLU A 95 16.71 -3.05 -2.19
CA GLU A 95 17.48 -1.80 -2.08
C GLU A 95 17.74 -1.19 -3.46
N THR A 96 18.16 -1.98 -4.46
CA THR A 96 18.30 -1.48 -5.85
C THR A 96 16.96 -1.09 -6.48
N VAL A 97 15.86 -1.77 -6.16
CA VAL A 97 14.52 -1.36 -6.63
C VAL A 97 14.19 0.03 -6.08
N LEU A 98 14.36 0.24 -4.78
CA LEU A 98 14.10 1.53 -4.14
C LEU A 98 15.00 2.64 -4.71
N SER A 99 16.27 2.34 -4.98
CA SER A 99 17.19 3.34 -5.56
C SER A 99 16.79 3.80 -6.96
N ARG A 100 16.20 2.92 -7.78
CA ARG A 100 15.60 3.30 -9.09
C ARG A 100 14.44 4.29 -8.95
N HIS A 101 13.81 4.33 -7.78
CA HIS A 101 12.76 5.29 -7.42
C HIS A 101 13.29 6.49 -6.62
N GLY A 102 14.62 6.70 -6.58
CA GLY A 102 15.24 7.82 -5.87
C GLY A 102 15.23 7.67 -4.34
N ILE A 103 15.01 6.46 -3.83
CA ILE A 103 14.93 6.17 -2.40
C ILE A 103 16.13 5.33 -1.96
N GLU A 104 17.04 5.96 -1.23
CA GLU A 104 18.22 5.29 -0.69
C GLU A 104 17.94 4.73 0.71
N ILE A 105 17.78 3.41 0.81
CA ILE A 105 17.62 2.72 2.09
C ILE A 105 18.60 1.53 2.11
N PRO A 106 19.64 1.58 2.96
CA PRO A 106 20.61 0.51 3.04
C PRO A 106 19.97 -0.84 3.35
N ARG A 107 20.47 -1.92 2.75
CA ARG A 107 20.04 -3.31 3.07
C ARG A 107 20.01 -3.59 4.57
N GLN A 108 20.98 -3.08 5.33
CA GLN A 108 21.03 -3.27 6.78
C GLN A 108 19.80 -2.67 7.48
N THR A 109 19.35 -1.50 7.04
CA THR A 109 18.13 -0.85 7.52
C THR A 109 16.89 -1.68 7.17
N LEU A 110 16.82 -2.22 5.94
CA LEU A 110 15.74 -3.11 5.53
C LEU A 110 15.70 -4.39 6.38
N ALA A 111 16.84 -5.03 6.62
CA ALA A 111 16.94 -6.23 7.45
C ALA A 111 16.51 -5.95 8.89
N ARG A 112 16.95 -4.82 9.46
CA ARG A 112 16.52 -4.39 10.80
C ARG A 112 15.01 -4.20 10.88
N ARG A 113 14.40 -3.59 9.85
CA ARG A 113 12.94 -3.42 9.80
C ARG A 113 12.21 -4.76 9.77
N VAL A 114 12.67 -5.72 8.96
CA VAL A 114 12.07 -7.08 8.94
C VAL A 114 12.06 -7.69 10.35
N ILE A 115 13.18 -7.63 11.07
CA ILE A 115 13.28 -8.15 12.45
C ILE A 115 12.32 -7.41 13.39
N GLN A 116 12.22 -6.09 13.28
CA GLN A 116 11.33 -5.28 14.11
C GLN A 116 9.85 -5.59 13.85
N VAL A 117 9.46 -5.76 12.57
CA VAL A 117 8.10 -6.16 12.23
C VAL A 117 7.80 -7.55 12.77
N GLN A 118 8.72 -8.50 12.60
CA GLN A 118 8.54 -9.85 13.12
C GLN A 118 8.28 -9.84 14.63
N ARG A 119 9.08 -9.09 15.41
CA ARG A 119 8.89 -8.96 16.86
C ARG A 119 7.53 -8.36 17.22
N ALA A 120 7.12 -7.31 16.49
CA ALA A 120 5.84 -6.66 16.73
C ALA A 120 4.65 -7.59 16.40
N LEU A 121 4.74 -8.36 15.31
CA LEU A 121 3.73 -9.33 14.93
C LEU A 121 3.68 -10.52 15.88
N THR A 122 4.83 -11.05 16.31
CA THR A 122 4.87 -12.13 17.31
C THR A 122 4.16 -11.71 18.60
N ALA A 123 4.46 -10.52 19.13
CA ALA A 123 3.81 -10.01 20.33
C ALA A 123 2.28 -9.84 20.16
N ALA A 124 1.83 -9.40 18.98
CA ALA A 124 0.41 -9.27 18.68
C ALA A 124 -0.29 -10.63 18.55
N LEU A 125 0.35 -11.59 17.86
CA LEU A 125 -0.18 -12.94 17.67
C LEU A 125 -0.23 -13.74 18.98
N GLU A 126 0.75 -13.59 19.86
CA GLU A 126 0.73 -14.22 21.20
C GLU A 126 -0.41 -13.69 22.06
N PHE A 127 -0.73 -12.39 21.94
CA PHE A 127 -1.89 -11.80 22.61
C PHE A 127 -3.22 -12.32 22.03
N ASP A 128 -3.33 -12.42 20.71
CA ASP A 128 -4.55 -12.87 20.04
C ASP A 128 -4.76 -14.39 20.10
N ALA A 129 -3.72 -15.21 20.13
CA ALA A 129 -3.82 -16.66 20.23
C ALA A 129 -4.55 -17.11 21.52
N LEU A 130 -4.35 -16.38 22.62
CA LEU A 130 -5.10 -16.59 23.87
C LEU A 130 -6.61 -16.28 23.72
N SER A 131 -6.98 -15.42 22.77
CA SER A 131 -8.37 -15.07 22.48
C SER A 131 -9.02 -16.03 21.47
N ILE A 132 -8.26 -16.54 20.50
CA ILE A 132 -8.74 -17.45 19.43
C ILE A 132 -8.96 -18.87 19.98
N ILE A 133 -8.07 -19.38 20.84
CA ILE A 133 -8.24 -20.70 21.48
C ILE A 133 -9.53 -20.76 22.34
N ARG A 134 -10.06 -19.60 22.76
CA ARG A 134 -11.29 -19.50 23.57
C ARG A 134 -12.58 -19.30 22.77
N LYS A 135 -12.53 -19.07 21.46
CA LYS A 135 -13.75 -18.93 20.64
C LYS A 135 -14.17 -20.30 20.12
N PRO A 136 -15.42 -20.75 20.36
CA PRO A 136 -15.90 -22.00 19.82
C PRO A 136 -15.81 -21.92 18.29
N VAL A 137 -15.12 -22.89 17.68
CA VAL A 137 -15.13 -23.08 16.23
C VAL A 137 -16.58 -23.41 15.86
N TYR A 138 -17.30 -22.43 15.29
CA TYR A 138 -18.65 -22.67 14.80
C TYR A 138 -18.56 -23.62 13.59
N PRO A 139 -19.33 -24.73 13.58
CA PRO A 139 -19.30 -25.65 12.45
C PRO A 139 -19.86 -24.94 11.22
N LEU A 140 -19.07 -24.92 10.15
CA LEU A 140 -19.51 -24.49 8.82
C LEU A 140 -20.61 -25.46 8.36
N ARG A 141 -21.78 -24.91 8.01
CA ARG A 141 -22.88 -25.62 7.34
C ARG A 141 -22.60 -25.74 5.85
#